data_AF-A0A2U3N3N3-F1
#
_entry.id   AF-A0A2U3N3N3-F1
#
_cell.length_a   1.000
_cell.length_b   1.000
_cell.length_c   1.000
_cell.angle_alpha   90.00
_cell.angle_beta   90.00
_cell.angle_gamma   90.00
#
_symmetry.space_group_name_H-M   'P 1'
#
loop_
_entity.id
_entity.type
_entity.pdbx_description
1 polymer ?
#
loop_
_entity_poly.entity_id
_entity_poly.type
_entity_poly.pdbx_seq_one_letter_code
_entity_poly.pdbx_strand_id
1 'polypeptide(L)'
;MPCSLIIFISNNLNNFPGNYWTTVTHELFHLYEYGYAQFKNSWYLESLANWSERALKKDPEDPKQTIALPQNKVKLDSQILRNPYNQLWHRLFILNQDDRLIFSPDIMQRKYINGSDVFKDNQWRGINFVSKFLEDLKHSSSTISKQKNWPEYQWASDIKKDTQWDPIILSIIQKQLKKTPYKNMPEASFLRTIKLNDLYLGEK
;
A
#
# COMPACT_ATOMS: atom_id res chain seq x y z
N MET A 1 -18.72 -6.85 22.34
CA MET A 1 -17.89 -5.76 22.93
C MET A 1 -17.51 -4.81 21.81
N PRO A 2 -17.63 -3.48 21.98
CA PRO A 2 -17.12 -2.54 20.99
C PRO A 2 -15.59 -2.67 20.92
N CYS A 3 -15.04 -2.82 19.72
CA CYS A 3 -13.60 -2.78 19.50
C CYS A 3 -13.16 -1.31 19.56
N SER A 4 -12.32 -0.95 20.54
CA SER A 4 -11.70 0.37 20.62
C SER A 4 -10.22 0.29 20.29
N LEU A 5 -9.76 1.12 19.36
CA LEU A 5 -8.34 1.41 19.17
C LEU A 5 -7.94 2.51 20.16
N ILE A 6 -7.01 2.21 21.07
CA ILE A 6 -6.46 3.19 22.01
C ILE A 6 -5.05 3.54 21.53
N ILE A 7 -4.84 4.81 21.17
CA ILE A 7 -3.54 5.33 20.76
C ILE A 7 -3.02 6.23 21.87
N PHE A 8 -1.88 5.88 22.46
CA PHE A 8 -1.16 6.73 23.41
C PHE A 8 -0.09 7.52 22.68
N ILE A 9 -0.16 8.84 22.74
CA ILE A 9 0.83 9.74 22.13
C ILE A 9 1.68 10.31 23.26
N SER A 10 2.99 10.09 23.21
CA SER A 10 3.96 10.70 24.12
C SER A 10 4.78 11.75 23.38
N ASN A 11 4.85 12.96 23.94
CA ASN A 11 5.76 14.01 23.49
C ASN A 11 7.10 13.98 24.27
N ASN A 12 7.26 13.04 25.22
CA ASN A 12 8.46 12.89 26.05
C ASN A 12 9.50 11.95 25.43
N LEU A 13 9.40 11.68 24.13
CA LEU A 13 10.35 10.84 23.41
C LEU A 13 11.45 11.72 22.82
N ASN A 14 12.60 11.75 23.49
CA ASN A 14 13.78 12.48 23.02
C ASN A 14 14.15 12.01 21.60
N ASN A 15 14.24 12.96 20.66
CA ASN A 15 14.62 12.73 19.26
C ASN A 15 13.71 11.75 18.49
N PHE A 16 12.46 11.52 18.90
CA PHE A 16 11.52 10.65 18.16
C PHE A 16 10.48 11.46 17.36
N PRO A 17 10.23 11.13 16.08
CA PRO A 17 11.01 10.29 15.17
C PRO A 17 12.19 11.07 14.53
N GLY A 18 12.64 12.14 15.17
CA GLY A 18 13.69 13.03 14.66
C GLY A 18 13.17 13.88 13.50
N ASN A 19 13.93 13.93 12.40
CA ASN A 19 13.55 14.69 11.21
C ASN A 19 12.57 13.94 10.28
N TYR A 20 12.06 12.77 10.69
CA TYR A 20 11.32 11.86 9.84
C TYR A 20 9.92 11.54 10.39
N TRP A 21 9.10 12.58 10.51
CA TRP A 21 7.71 12.48 10.98
C TRP A 21 6.80 11.57 10.15
N THR A 22 7.18 11.28 8.91
CA THR A 22 6.40 10.37 8.05
C THR A 22 6.40 8.93 8.52
N THR A 23 7.37 8.50 9.35
CA THR A 23 7.29 7.18 9.99
C THR A 23 6.02 7.05 10.82
N VAL A 24 5.52 8.11 11.45
CA VAL A 24 4.25 8.04 12.19
C VAL A 24 3.10 7.66 11.26
N THR A 25 3.09 8.18 10.03
CA THR A 25 2.10 7.81 9.02
C THR A 25 2.28 6.35 8.58
N HIS A 26 3.52 5.91 8.32
CA HIS A 26 3.86 4.53 7.95
C HIS A 26 3.35 3.52 9.00
N GLU A 27 3.72 3.72 10.27
CA GLU A 27 3.34 2.82 11.36
C GLU A 27 1.85 2.87 11.68
N LEU A 28 1.23 4.05 11.60
CA LEU A 28 -0.22 4.18 11.74
C LEU A 28 -0.96 3.47 10.60
N PHE A 29 -0.41 3.52 9.37
CA PHE A 29 -1.03 2.90 8.22
C PHE A 29 -1.06 1.36 8.34
N HIS A 30 0.00 0.76 8.90
CA HIS A 30 0.01 -0.67 9.21
C HIS A 30 -1.17 -1.12 10.08
N LEU A 31 -1.66 -0.27 11.00
CA LEU A 31 -2.85 -0.60 11.80
C LEU A 31 -4.10 -0.79 10.95
N TYR A 32 -4.27 0.02 9.89
CA TYR A 32 -5.35 -0.17 8.93
C TYR A 32 -5.15 -1.47 8.15
N GLU A 33 -3.96 -1.70 7.61
CA GLU A 33 -3.66 -2.93 6.84
C GLU A 33 -3.96 -4.20 7.65
N TYR A 34 -3.51 -4.25 8.91
CA TYR A 34 -3.79 -5.35 9.83
C TYR A 34 -5.27 -5.50 10.20
N GLY A 35 -6.01 -4.39 10.21
CA GLY A 35 -7.46 -4.39 10.43
C GLY A 35 -8.25 -4.89 9.23
N TYR A 36 -7.75 -4.70 8.01
CA TYR A 36 -8.38 -5.18 6.79
C TYR A 36 -8.11 -6.67 6.55
N ALA A 37 -6.86 -7.13 6.60
CA ALA A 37 -6.53 -8.50 6.19
C ALA A 37 -5.37 -9.12 6.98
N GLN A 38 -5.29 -10.46 6.94
CA GLN A 38 -4.23 -11.21 7.62
C GLN A 38 -2.94 -11.39 6.79
N PHE A 39 -2.94 -11.00 5.52
CA PHE A 39 -1.75 -11.09 4.66
C PHE A 39 -0.65 -10.14 5.15
N LYS A 40 0.59 -10.62 5.25
CA LYS A 40 1.77 -9.86 5.72
C LYS A 40 2.99 -10.00 4.79
N ASN A 41 2.75 -10.24 3.50
CA ASN A 41 3.78 -10.26 2.48
C ASN A 41 4.41 -8.86 2.38
N SER A 42 5.70 -8.77 2.70
CA SER A 42 6.38 -7.49 2.95
C SER A 42 6.38 -6.57 1.73
N TRP A 43 6.46 -7.11 0.51
CA TRP A 43 6.50 -6.31 -0.71
C TRP A 43 5.28 -5.42 -0.88
N TYR A 44 4.08 -5.85 -0.52
CA TYR A 44 2.90 -4.99 -0.67
C TYR A 44 2.70 -4.16 0.58
N LEU A 45 2.92 -4.76 1.76
CA LEU A 45 2.66 -4.15 3.06
C LEU A 45 3.57 -2.95 3.33
N GLU A 46 4.88 -3.14 3.25
CA GLU A 46 5.84 -2.06 3.52
C GLU A 46 5.81 -0.98 2.43
N SER A 47 5.63 -1.37 1.16
CA SER A 47 5.54 -0.39 0.06
C SER A 47 4.25 0.41 0.10
N LEU A 48 3.14 -0.16 0.57
CA LEU A 48 1.87 0.56 0.71
C LEU A 48 1.88 1.47 1.93
N ALA A 49 2.45 1.02 3.06
CA ALA A 49 2.74 1.88 4.19
C ALA A 49 3.70 3.02 3.79
N ASN A 50 4.71 2.77 2.96
CA ASN A 50 5.57 3.82 2.42
C ASN A 50 4.82 4.81 1.51
N TRP A 51 3.84 4.34 0.71
CA TRP A 51 2.96 5.24 -0.03
C TRP A 51 2.15 6.16 0.91
N SER A 52 1.71 5.66 2.07
CA SER A 52 0.93 6.45 3.01
C SER A 52 1.70 7.67 3.53
N GLU A 53 3.04 7.58 3.61
CA GLU A 53 3.90 8.69 3.99
C GLU A 53 3.74 9.92 3.08
N ARG A 54 3.27 9.73 1.84
CA ARG A 54 2.98 10.82 0.88
C ARG A 54 1.81 11.69 1.28
N ALA A 55 1.02 11.29 2.27
CA ALA A 55 0.09 12.21 2.92
C ALA A 55 0.82 13.41 3.56
N LEU A 56 2.05 13.22 4.08
CA LEU A 56 2.84 14.27 4.75
C LEU A 56 4.13 14.65 3.99
N LYS A 57 4.39 14.01 2.84
CA LYS A 57 5.53 14.27 1.96
C LYS A 57 5.06 14.83 0.64
N LYS A 58 5.93 15.63 0.02
CA LYS A 58 5.73 16.03 -1.37
C LYS A 58 5.87 14.82 -2.29
N ASP A 59 4.94 14.64 -3.20
CA ASP A 59 5.09 13.69 -4.30
C ASP A 59 6.01 14.26 -5.38
N PRO A 60 6.79 13.43 -6.09
CA PRO A 60 7.51 13.90 -7.26
C PRO A 60 6.52 14.31 -8.35
N GLU A 61 6.80 15.45 -8.97
CA GLU A 61 5.93 16.06 -9.98
C GLU A 61 6.00 15.33 -11.33
N ASP A 62 7.14 14.70 -11.65
CA ASP A 62 7.35 13.99 -12.93
C ASP A 62 7.43 12.47 -12.73
N PRO A 63 6.56 11.67 -13.38
CA PRO A 63 6.67 10.21 -13.40
C PRO A 63 8.07 9.70 -13.78
N LYS A 64 8.83 10.39 -14.64
CA LYS A 64 10.19 9.96 -15.03
C LYS A 64 11.17 9.91 -13.86
N GLN A 65 10.83 10.52 -12.72
CA GLN A 65 11.60 10.43 -11.48
C GLN A 65 11.31 9.12 -10.71
N THR A 66 10.45 8.25 -11.23
CA THR A 66 10.08 6.96 -10.64
C THR A 66 10.44 5.79 -11.55
N ILE A 67 10.63 4.62 -10.94
CA ILE A 67 10.88 3.37 -11.67
C ILE A 67 9.59 2.93 -12.37
N ALA A 68 9.69 2.61 -13.66
CA ALA A 68 8.57 2.11 -14.45
C ALA A 68 8.04 0.76 -13.92
N LEU A 69 6.75 0.48 -14.13
CA LEU A 69 6.14 -0.79 -13.76
C LEU A 69 6.83 -1.95 -14.47
N PRO A 70 6.92 -3.12 -13.81
CA PRO A 70 7.53 -4.29 -14.42
C PRO A 70 6.80 -4.66 -15.72
N GLN A 71 7.58 -4.99 -16.75
CA GLN A 71 7.07 -5.37 -18.08
C GLN A 71 7.21 -6.88 -18.36
N ASN A 72 7.76 -7.64 -17.40
CA ASN A 72 7.94 -9.08 -17.48
C ASN A 72 8.08 -9.68 -16.07
N LYS A 73 8.02 -11.02 -15.99
CA LYS A 73 8.04 -11.77 -14.72
C LYS A 73 9.34 -11.54 -13.94
N VAL A 74 10.48 -11.49 -14.62
CA VAL A 74 11.79 -11.28 -13.98
C VAL A 74 11.83 -9.93 -13.26
N LYS A 75 11.33 -8.87 -13.90
CA LYS A 75 11.20 -7.55 -13.26
C LYS A 75 10.15 -7.54 -12.15
N LEU A 76 9.03 -8.22 -12.32
CA LEU A 76 8.01 -8.32 -11.26
C LEU A 76 8.59 -8.96 -10.00
N ASP A 77 9.29 -10.08 -10.15
CA ASP A 77 9.91 -10.79 -9.05
C ASP A 77 11.00 -9.93 -8.36
N SER A 78 11.99 -9.48 -9.14
CA SER A 78 13.14 -8.75 -8.60
C SER A 78 12.82 -7.34 -8.09
N GLN A 79 11.89 -6.62 -8.71
CA GLN A 79 11.61 -5.22 -8.36
C GLN A 79 10.45 -5.07 -7.38
N ILE A 80 9.50 -6.01 -7.38
CA ILE A 80 8.29 -5.95 -6.56
C ILE A 80 8.32 -7.07 -5.52
N LEU A 81 8.14 -8.33 -5.91
CA LEU A 81 7.82 -9.43 -4.97
C LEU A 81 8.91 -9.70 -3.93
N ARG A 82 10.18 -9.55 -4.29
CA ARG A 82 11.32 -9.72 -3.36
C ARG A 82 11.73 -8.43 -2.64
N ASN A 83 11.07 -7.30 -2.89
CA ASN A 83 11.46 -6.01 -2.36
C ASN A 83 10.34 -5.38 -1.49
N PRO A 84 10.54 -5.29 -0.15
CA PRO A 84 9.62 -4.62 0.76
C PRO A 84 9.32 -3.17 0.35
N TYR A 85 10.35 -2.42 -0.05
CA TYR A 85 10.27 -1.01 -0.41
C TYR A 85 10.38 -0.83 -1.93
N ASN A 86 9.30 -1.12 -2.64
CA ASN A 86 9.22 -1.01 -4.09
C ASN A 86 8.38 0.19 -4.57
N GLN A 87 8.43 0.47 -5.87
CA GLN A 87 7.79 1.65 -6.49
C GLN A 87 6.40 1.39 -7.07
N LEU A 88 5.80 0.20 -6.84
CA LEU A 88 4.55 -0.20 -7.48
C LEU A 88 3.44 0.84 -7.30
N TRP A 89 3.11 1.15 -6.05
CA TRP A 89 2.01 2.06 -5.69
C TRP A 89 2.27 3.46 -6.20
N HIS A 90 3.46 3.96 -5.95
CA HIS A 90 3.88 5.29 -6.36
C HIS A 90 3.78 5.47 -7.88
N ARG A 91 4.28 4.50 -8.66
CA ARG A 91 4.19 4.54 -10.12
C ARG A 91 2.75 4.45 -10.60
N LEU A 92 1.93 3.57 -10.03
CA LEU A 92 0.52 3.45 -10.38
C LEU A 92 -0.24 4.76 -10.14
N PHE A 93 -0.01 5.43 -9.00
CA PHE A 93 -0.79 6.60 -8.61
C PHE A 93 -0.32 7.90 -9.26
N ILE A 94 0.95 7.98 -9.67
CA ILE A 94 1.39 9.09 -10.53
C ILE A 94 0.86 8.95 -11.95
N LEU A 95 0.72 7.73 -12.48
CA LEU A 95 0.12 7.51 -13.79
C LEU A 95 -1.39 7.82 -13.81
N ASN A 96 -2.07 7.74 -12.66
CA ASN A 96 -3.48 8.10 -12.51
C ASN A 96 -3.67 9.48 -11.87
N GLN A 97 -3.91 10.50 -12.70
CA GLN A 97 -4.12 11.86 -12.20
C GLN A 97 -5.52 12.11 -11.63
N ASP A 98 -6.47 11.19 -11.84
CA ASP A 98 -7.88 11.37 -11.46
C ASP A 98 -8.18 10.85 -10.04
N ASP A 99 -7.38 9.90 -9.54
CA ASP A 99 -7.53 9.37 -8.18
C ASP A 99 -6.68 10.17 -7.19
N ARG A 100 -7.22 11.29 -6.73
CA ARG A 100 -6.56 12.19 -5.77
C ARG A 100 -7.54 12.79 -4.77
N LEU A 101 -7.10 12.85 -3.52
CA LEU A 101 -7.70 13.67 -2.49
C LEU A 101 -7.04 15.04 -2.52
N ILE A 102 -7.79 16.12 -2.74
CA ILE A 102 -7.28 17.48 -2.56
C ILE A 102 -7.51 17.88 -1.10
N PHE A 103 -6.45 18.30 -0.41
CA PHE A 103 -6.55 18.74 0.98
C PHE A 103 -7.25 20.10 1.06
N SER A 104 -8.08 20.27 2.07
CA SER A 104 -8.75 21.54 2.33
C SER A 104 -7.76 22.59 2.88
N PRO A 105 -8.03 23.89 2.69
CA PRO A 105 -7.11 24.94 3.12
C PRO A 105 -6.77 24.93 4.61
N ASP A 106 -7.70 24.48 5.47
CA ASP A 106 -7.50 24.37 6.92
C ASP A 106 -6.53 23.25 7.31
N ILE A 107 -6.51 22.15 6.56
CA ILE A 107 -5.52 21.08 6.71
C ILE A 107 -4.15 21.56 6.24
N MET A 108 -4.10 22.27 5.10
CA MET A 108 -2.86 22.79 4.55
C MET A 108 -2.19 23.86 5.42
N GLN A 109 -2.96 24.55 6.27
CA GLN A 109 -2.43 25.56 7.20
C GLN A 109 -1.86 24.95 8.50
N ARG A 110 -1.95 23.64 8.70
CA ARG A 110 -1.43 22.98 9.91
C ARG A 110 0.10 23.04 9.94
N LYS A 111 0.63 23.49 11.07
CA LYS A 111 2.06 23.63 11.33
C LYS A 111 2.48 22.84 12.56
N TYR A 112 3.70 22.31 12.52
CA TYR A 112 4.38 21.81 13.71
C TYR A 112 4.73 22.97 14.66
N ILE A 113 5.09 22.65 15.90
CA ILE A 113 5.51 23.64 16.91
C ILE A 113 6.71 24.50 16.49
N ASN A 114 7.52 24.01 15.55
CA ASN A 114 8.66 24.74 14.98
C ASN A 114 8.27 25.64 13.78
N GLY A 115 6.98 25.74 13.44
CA GLY A 115 6.46 26.56 12.34
C GLY A 115 6.50 25.91 10.95
N SER A 116 7.13 24.74 10.80
CA SER A 116 7.16 24.00 9.53
C SER A 116 5.80 23.38 9.19
N ASP A 117 5.50 23.23 7.90
CA ASP A 117 4.22 22.68 7.45
C ASP A 117 4.10 21.18 7.75
N VAL A 118 2.92 20.77 8.20
CA VAL A 118 2.60 19.35 8.43
C VAL A 118 2.40 18.63 7.10
N PHE A 119 1.63 19.24 6.19
CA PHE A 119 1.35 18.73 4.85
C PHE A 119 2.23 19.46 3.84
N LYS A 120 3.03 18.70 3.08
CA LYS A 120 4.01 19.25 2.12
C LYS A 120 3.52 19.25 0.67
N ASP A 121 2.35 18.68 0.44
CA ASP A 121 1.66 18.62 -0.85
C ASP A 121 0.19 18.97 -0.63
N ASN A 122 -0.49 19.48 -1.66
CA ASN A 122 -1.91 19.84 -1.58
C ASN A 122 -2.85 18.69 -1.94
N GLN A 123 -2.28 17.54 -2.29
CA GLN A 123 -3.03 16.38 -2.73
C GLN A 123 -2.39 15.08 -2.27
N TRP A 124 -3.19 14.01 -2.22
CA TRP A 124 -2.72 12.66 -1.96
C TRP A 124 -3.35 11.69 -2.97
N ARG A 125 -2.50 10.99 -3.72
CA ARG A 125 -2.89 10.19 -4.90
C ARG A 125 -3.14 8.73 -4.55
N GLY A 126 -4.06 8.09 -5.27
CA GLY A 126 -4.33 6.65 -5.15
C GLY A 126 -5.30 6.26 -4.04
N ILE A 127 -5.95 7.22 -3.38
CA ILE A 127 -6.79 6.97 -2.21
C ILE A 127 -7.95 6.02 -2.50
N ASN A 128 -8.62 6.15 -3.65
CA ASN A 128 -9.74 5.28 -4.00
C ASN A 128 -9.25 3.89 -4.38
N PHE A 129 -8.13 3.80 -5.11
CA PHE A 129 -7.51 2.51 -5.42
C PHE A 129 -7.17 1.76 -4.15
N VAL A 130 -6.47 2.40 -3.20
CA VAL A 130 -6.01 1.76 -1.97
C VAL A 130 -7.19 1.36 -1.09
N SER A 131 -8.21 2.21 -0.94
CA SER A 131 -9.43 1.87 -0.21
C SER A 131 -10.09 0.60 -0.78
N LYS A 132 -10.26 0.50 -2.11
CA LYS A 132 -10.84 -0.68 -2.75
C LYS A 132 -9.93 -1.91 -2.70
N PHE A 133 -8.61 -1.72 -2.78
CA PHE A 133 -7.64 -2.79 -2.60
C PHE A 133 -7.72 -3.39 -1.19
N LEU A 134 -7.77 -2.56 -0.14
CA LEU A 134 -7.90 -3.00 1.25
C LEU A 134 -9.24 -3.71 1.52
N GLU A 135 -10.35 -3.20 0.99
CA GLU A 135 -11.67 -3.87 1.06
C GLU A 135 -11.64 -5.26 0.40
N ASP A 136 -11.01 -5.39 -0.77
CA ASP A 136 -10.90 -6.65 -1.50
C ASP A 136 -9.93 -7.63 -0.79
N LEU A 137 -8.85 -7.13 -0.15
CA LEU A 137 -7.98 -7.94 0.70
C LEU A 137 -8.74 -8.51 1.89
N LYS A 138 -9.57 -7.69 2.55
CA LYS A 138 -10.44 -8.13 3.64
C LYS A 138 -11.35 -9.25 3.19
N HIS A 139 -12.07 -9.06 2.09
CA HIS A 139 -12.97 -10.07 1.56
C HIS A 139 -12.26 -11.41 1.30
N SER A 140 -11.05 -11.34 0.72
CA SER A 140 -10.25 -12.52 0.40
C SER A 140 -9.75 -13.23 1.67
N SER A 141 -9.24 -12.47 2.63
CA SER A 141 -8.77 -13.01 3.92
C SER A 141 -9.90 -13.61 4.76
N SER A 142 -11.08 -12.96 4.82
CA SER A 142 -12.26 -13.51 5.49
C SER A 142 -12.74 -14.80 4.82
N THR A 143 -12.69 -14.88 3.49
CA THR A 143 -13.08 -16.08 2.73
C THR A 143 -12.15 -17.25 3.03
N ILE A 144 -10.84 -17.03 3.03
CA ILE A 144 -9.84 -18.06 3.37
C ILE A 144 -10.04 -18.54 4.81
N SER A 145 -10.26 -17.61 5.75
CA SER A 145 -10.51 -17.96 7.15
C SER A 145 -11.71 -18.90 7.30
N LYS A 146 -12.82 -18.61 6.61
CA LYS A 146 -14.01 -19.47 6.59
C LYS A 146 -13.71 -20.84 5.96
N GLN A 147 -13.02 -20.87 4.82
CA GLN A 147 -12.67 -22.12 4.13
C GLN A 147 -11.75 -23.03 4.94
N LYS A 148 -10.81 -22.44 5.68
CA LYS A 148 -9.82 -23.15 6.52
C LYS A 148 -10.31 -23.37 7.96
N ASN A 149 -11.50 -22.87 8.30
CA ASN A 149 -12.04 -22.85 9.66
C ASN A 149 -11.06 -22.21 10.67
N TRP A 150 -10.41 -21.11 10.28
CA TRP A 150 -9.50 -20.33 11.13
C TRP A 150 -10.22 -19.13 11.73
N PRO A 151 -9.85 -18.68 12.95
CA PRO A 151 -10.34 -17.41 13.46
C PRO A 151 -9.85 -16.26 12.56
N GLU A 152 -10.78 -15.37 12.19
CA GLU A 152 -10.61 -14.34 11.14
C GLU A 152 -9.37 -13.47 11.31
N TYR A 153 -8.97 -13.17 12.56
CA TYR A 153 -7.85 -12.29 12.87
C TYR A 153 -6.66 -12.98 13.55
N GLN A 154 -6.65 -14.32 13.61
CA GLN A 154 -5.67 -15.09 14.37
C GLN A 154 -4.96 -16.16 13.53
N TRP A 155 -4.61 -15.82 12.29
CA TRP A 155 -3.75 -16.69 11.48
C TRP A 155 -2.38 -16.86 12.17
N ALA A 156 -1.75 -18.02 11.99
CA ALA A 156 -0.38 -18.24 12.48
C ALA A 156 0.60 -17.29 11.77
N SER A 157 1.64 -16.84 12.48
CA SER A 157 2.54 -15.76 12.04
C SER A 157 3.30 -16.09 10.75
N ASP A 158 3.75 -17.34 10.62
CA ASP A 158 4.37 -17.93 9.43
C ASP A 158 3.40 -17.93 8.25
N ILE A 159 2.16 -18.39 8.47
CA ILE A 159 1.12 -18.42 7.45
C ILE A 159 0.82 -17.00 6.95
N LYS A 160 0.77 -15.99 7.81
CA LYS A 160 0.51 -14.60 7.38
C LYS A 160 1.52 -14.10 6.34
N LYS A 161 2.77 -14.57 6.39
CA LYS A 161 3.89 -14.07 5.57
C LYS A 161 4.17 -14.94 4.33
N ASP A 162 3.42 -16.01 4.14
CA ASP A 162 3.66 -17.01 3.12
C ASP A 162 3.46 -16.44 1.70
N THR A 163 4.40 -16.74 0.80
CA THR A 163 4.36 -16.30 -0.60
C THR A 163 3.22 -16.93 -1.39
N GLN A 164 2.57 -17.98 -0.87
CA GLN A 164 1.34 -18.54 -1.44
C GLN A 164 0.22 -17.49 -1.59
N TRP A 165 0.29 -16.37 -0.87
CA TRP A 165 -0.68 -15.27 -0.97
C TRP A 165 -0.39 -14.26 -2.07
N ASP A 166 0.81 -14.23 -2.65
CA ASP A 166 1.16 -13.25 -3.68
C ASP A 166 0.27 -13.32 -4.92
N PRO A 167 -0.11 -14.51 -5.44
CA PRO A 167 -1.11 -14.61 -6.50
C PRO A 167 -2.44 -13.97 -6.10
N ILE A 168 -2.89 -14.14 -4.86
CA ILE A 168 -4.16 -13.56 -4.39
C ILE A 168 -4.06 -12.04 -4.35
N ILE A 169 -3.00 -11.51 -3.73
CA ILE A 169 -2.77 -10.07 -3.60
C ILE A 169 -2.67 -9.42 -5.00
N LEU A 170 -1.88 -10.01 -5.90
CA LEU A 170 -1.76 -9.54 -7.28
C LEU A 170 -3.08 -9.63 -8.06
N SER A 171 -3.92 -10.64 -7.81
CA SER A 171 -5.23 -10.75 -8.46
C SER A 171 -6.15 -9.59 -8.09
N ILE A 172 -6.06 -9.08 -6.86
CA ILE A 172 -6.83 -7.92 -6.40
C ILE A 172 -6.31 -6.65 -7.09
N ILE A 173 -5.00 -6.49 -7.20
CA ILE A 173 -4.40 -5.39 -7.98
C ILE A 173 -4.87 -5.47 -9.44
N GLN A 174 -4.80 -6.64 -10.07
CA GLN A 174 -5.30 -6.88 -11.43
C GLN A 174 -6.76 -6.51 -11.61
N LYS A 175 -7.62 -6.85 -10.65
CA LYS A 175 -9.05 -6.51 -10.67
C LYS A 175 -9.25 -5.00 -10.76
N GLN A 176 -8.45 -4.20 -10.04
CA GLN A 176 -8.51 -2.74 -10.12
C GLN A 176 -7.87 -2.21 -11.41
N LEU A 177 -6.75 -2.78 -11.88
CA LEU A 177 -6.09 -2.38 -13.13
C LEU A 177 -6.95 -2.62 -14.39
N LYS A 178 -7.95 -3.50 -14.32
CA LYS A 178 -8.92 -3.73 -15.40
C LYS A 178 -10.00 -2.65 -15.50
N LYS A 179 -10.06 -1.71 -14.55
CA LYS A 179 -11.00 -0.58 -14.53
C LYS A 179 -10.36 0.69 -15.08
N THR A 180 -11.16 1.59 -15.63
CA THR A 180 -10.72 2.94 -16.02
C THR A 180 -10.24 3.72 -14.78
N PRO A 181 -9.18 4.54 -14.87
CA PRO A 181 -8.36 4.82 -16.06
C PRO A 181 -7.24 3.81 -16.32
N TYR A 182 -6.89 2.96 -15.35
CA TYR A 182 -5.80 1.99 -15.44
C TYR A 182 -5.91 1.02 -16.62
N LYS A 183 -7.13 0.68 -17.05
CA LYS A 183 -7.42 -0.14 -18.23
C LYS A 183 -6.75 0.40 -19.50
N ASN A 184 -6.62 1.71 -19.61
CA ASN A 184 -6.09 2.37 -20.80
C ASN A 184 -4.60 2.70 -20.66
N MET A 185 -3.98 2.44 -19.50
CA MET A 185 -2.56 2.68 -19.28
C MET A 185 -1.73 1.56 -19.91
N PRO A 186 -0.88 1.86 -20.91
CA PRO A 186 -0.05 0.83 -21.58
C PRO A 186 0.94 0.19 -20.61
N GLU A 187 1.54 0.99 -19.73
CA GLU A 187 2.57 0.53 -18.80
C GLU A 187 2.04 -0.50 -17.78
N ALA A 188 0.76 -0.41 -17.42
CA ALA A 188 0.11 -1.37 -16.52
C ALA A 188 -0.33 -2.66 -17.22
N SER A 189 -0.14 -2.79 -18.54
CA SER A 189 -0.66 -3.91 -19.34
C SER A 189 -0.13 -5.26 -18.89
N PHE A 190 1.18 -5.36 -18.62
CA PHE A 190 1.79 -6.59 -18.12
C PHE A 190 1.17 -7.02 -16.79
N LEU A 191 1.14 -6.11 -15.79
CA LEU A 191 0.55 -6.39 -14.49
C LEU A 191 -0.92 -6.79 -14.60
N ARG A 192 -1.67 -6.16 -15.52
CA ARG A 192 -3.10 -6.45 -15.76
C ARG A 192 -3.37 -7.83 -16.36
N THR A 193 -2.40 -8.42 -17.08
CA THR A 193 -2.62 -9.60 -17.93
C THR A 193 -1.77 -10.81 -17.57
N ILE A 194 -0.74 -10.67 -16.72
CA ILE A 194 0.08 -11.80 -16.26
C ILE A 194 -0.79 -12.92 -15.67
N LYS A 195 -0.50 -14.16 -16.07
CA LYS A 195 -1.08 -15.36 -15.45
C LYS A 195 -0.42 -15.61 -14.10
N LEU A 196 -1.23 -15.62 -13.05
CA LEU A 196 -0.74 -15.66 -11.66
C LEU A 196 -0.33 -17.07 -11.21
N ASN A 197 -0.83 -18.12 -11.87
CA ASN A 197 -0.46 -19.52 -11.59
C ASN A 197 1.02 -19.81 -11.87
N ASP A 198 1.69 -18.93 -12.61
CA ASP A 198 3.07 -19.09 -13.05
C ASP A 198 4.03 -18.12 -12.37
N LEU A 199 3.65 -17.55 -11.21
CA LEU A 199 4.48 -16.56 -10.50
C LEU A 199 5.76 -17.17 -9.94
N TYR A 200 5.68 -18.41 -9.42
CA TYR A 200 6.78 -19.10 -8.74
C TYR A 200 7.18 -20.44 -9.39
N LEU A 201 6.74 -20.72 -10.62
CA LEU A 201 7.13 -21.93 -11.33
C LEU A 201 8.64 -21.89 -11.63
N GLY A 202 9.43 -22.47 -10.73
CA GLY A 202 10.90 -22.51 -10.80
C GLY A 202 11.62 -22.82 -9.48
N GLU A 203 10.97 -22.67 -8.33
CA GLU A 203 11.54 -23.06 -7.03
C GLU A 203 10.80 -24.29 -6.48
N LYS A 204 11.29 -25.48 -6.84
CA LYS A 204 11.04 -26.75 -6.14
C LYS A 204 12.34 -27.19 -5.49
#